data_AF-A0A7V9N699-F1
#
_entry.id   AF-A0A7V9N699-F1
#
_cell.length_a   1.000
_cell.length_b   1.000
_cell.length_c   1.000
_cell.angle_alpha   90.00
_cell.angle_beta   90.00
_cell.angle_gamma   90.00
#
_symmetry.space_group_name_H-M   'P 1'
#
loop_
_entity.id
_entity.type
_entity.pdbx_description
1 polymer ?
#
loop_
_entity_poly.entity_id
_entity_poly.type
_entity_poly.pdbx_seq_one_letter_code
_entity_poly.pdbx_strand_id
1 'polypeptide(L)'
;MHSMRRMVLPLLLVVATFLLPPALGPAVVPFGITSSHAQDDPLQASTKTVNVELILDASGSMAEALASGETRIAAAKRILRGVIESLPEREGINVGLRVYGHLGDNTETGKAVSCRSSELLVPVAGLDKAALIAQVEAIQPTGWTPIAYALEQAAADFQPGGESITNAIVLVTDGEETCDPPQQSCAAASALHQSAVTVTTHVVGFALNPQQTELVRCIAEQGGGQLFGADDAAGLGTAIGSALEGVGVSITPAAIPAVAAPVPLAEVRTLGYHQITAWSVGANDRGEESPIISDDGQRIAFARALGIQDPANPNRIFVMNADGNGEQEVDAYTPLCGCGALIDLNGDGSRIVSSDGLQLRVAEATGGTGRELMALDSGEINAVRITGDGR
;
A
#
# COMPACT_ATOMS: atom_id res chain seq x y z
N MET A 1 -9.26 37.27 114.40
CA MET A 1 -9.08 35.81 114.56
C MET A 1 -10.10 35.11 113.67
N HIS A 2 -9.62 34.22 112.80
CA HIS A 2 -10.37 33.25 111.97
C HIS A 2 -11.59 33.74 111.17
N SER A 3 -11.44 33.90 109.86
CA SER A 3 -11.84 32.84 108.92
C SER A 3 -11.89 33.35 107.47
N MET A 4 -11.29 32.56 106.60
CA MET A 4 -11.36 32.62 105.14
C MET A 4 -12.80 32.44 104.64
N ARG A 5 -13.11 33.03 103.48
CA ARG A 5 -13.28 32.37 102.16
C ARG A 5 -14.30 33.15 101.33
N ARG A 6 -13.86 33.78 100.24
CA ARG A 6 -14.71 33.99 99.06
C ARG A 6 -13.91 33.73 97.80
N MET A 7 -14.41 32.74 97.08
CA MET A 7 -14.13 32.31 95.73
C MET A 7 -14.70 33.36 94.76
N VAL A 8 -13.97 33.75 93.71
CA VAL A 8 -14.48 33.96 92.34
C VAL A 8 -13.28 34.04 91.36
N LEU A 9 -13.50 33.35 90.25
CA LEU A 9 -12.74 33.11 89.03
C LEU A 9 -12.08 34.35 88.38
N PRO A 10 -10.85 34.25 87.83
CA PRO A 10 -10.22 35.39 87.16
C PRO A 10 -10.51 35.42 85.65
N LEU A 11 -10.88 36.60 85.18
CA LEU A 11 -10.78 37.07 83.81
C LEU A 11 -9.33 37.53 83.60
N LEU A 12 -8.62 37.01 82.59
CA LEU A 12 -7.28 37.53 82.26
C LEU A 12 -7.14 37.84 80.77
N LEU A 13 -7.20 39.14 80.54
CA LEU A 13 -6.83 39.94 79.39
C LEU A 13 -5.32 39.76 79.12
N VAL A 14 -4.93 39.52 77.87
CA VAL A 14 -3.51 39.49 77.45
C VAL A 14 -3.22 40.73 76.61
N VAL A 15 -2.32 41.60 77.10
CA VAL A 15 -1.72 42.69 76.34
C VAL A 15 -0.25 42.83 76.74
N ALA A 16 0.63 42.68 75.73
CA ALA A 16 1.94 43.34 75.49
C ALA A 16 3.04 43.26 76.59
N THR A 17 4.35 43.27 76.35
CA THR A 17 5.19 43.72 75.22
C THR A 17 6.64 43.30 75.54
N PHE A 18 7.39 42.91 74.49
CA PHE A 18 8.85 43.07 74.26
C PHE A 18 9.90 42.80 75.36
N LEU A 19 10.88 41.95 75.02
CA LEU A 19 12.32 42.18 75.23
C LEU A 19 13.17 41.25 74.33
N LEU A 20 14.27 41.80 73.82
CA LEU A 20 15.20 41.29 72.79
C LEU A 20 15.98 40.01 73.17
N PRO A 21 16.63 39.32 72.19
CA PRO A 21 17.10 37.95 72.30
C PRO A 21 18.59 37.83 72.69
N PRO A 22 19.05 36.64 73.14
CA PRO A 22 20.44 36.24 72.97
C PRO A 22 20.58 35.27 71.78
N ALA A 23 21.60 35.54 70.96
CA ALA A 23 22.07 34.65 69.90
C ALA A 23 22.65 33.37 70.50
N LEU A 24 22.14 32.22 70.06
CA LEU A 24 22.71 30.89 70.27
C LEU A 24 22.79 30.20 68.92
N GLY A 25 23.99 29.75 68.55
CA GLY A 25 24.29 29.14 67.26
C GLY A 25 23.53 27.83 67.04
N PRO A 26 23.28 27.43 65.78
CA PRO A 26 22.61 26.18 65.51
C PRO A 26 23.55 25.01 65.83
N ALA A 27 23.06 24.16 66.72
CA ALA A 27 23.56 22.83 66.97
C ALA A 27 23.54 22.00 65.68
N VAL A 28 24.59 21.22 65.48
CA VAL A 28 24.68 20.18 64.44
C VAL A 28 23.63 19.11 64.75
N VAL A 29 22.63 19.00 63.88
CA VAL A 29 21.67 17.89 63.86
C VAL A 29 22.15 16.94 62.76
N PRO A 30 22.29 15.62 63.01
CA PRO A 30 22.64 14.69 61.94
C PRO A 30 21.44 14.63 60.99
N PHE A 31 21.62 15.11 59.76
CA PHE A 31 20.69 14.85 58.67
C PHE A 31 20.73 13.35 58.40
N GLY A 32 19.71 12.64 58.89
CA GLY A 32 19.33 11.36 58.31
C GLY A 32 19.05 11.59 56.83
N ILE A 33 19.81 10.91 55.98
CA ILE A 33 19.58 10.87 54.55
C ILE A 33 18.33 10.02 54.35
N THR A 34 17.15 10.60 54.57
CA THR A 34 15.94 10.07 54.01
C THR A 34 16.02 10.42 52.54
N SER A 35 16.46 9.46 51.71
CA SER A 35 16.29 9.52 50.27
C SER A 35 14.83 9.87 50.00
N SER A 36 14.62 11.12 49.61
CA SER A 36 13.38 11.61 49.03
C SER A 36 13.01 10.65 47.91
N HIS A 37 11.75 10.21 47.90
CA HIS A 37 11.18 9.45 46.80
C HIS A 37 11.65 10.03 45.47
N ALA A 38 12.55 9.29 44.81
CA ALA A 38 12.79 9.43 43.40
C ALA A 38 11.40 9.35 42.77
N GLN A 39 11.00 10.46 42.13
CA GLN A 39 9.94 10.45 41.16
C GLN A 39 10.25 9.29 40.20
N ASP A 40 9.32 8.34 40.11
CA ASP A 40 9.32 7.34 39.06
C ASP A 40 9.46 8.08 37.72
N ASP A 41 10.67 8.03 37.15
CA ASP A 41 10.96 8.48 35.80
C ASP A 41 10.23 7.51 34.84
N PRO A 42 9.26 7.95 34.03
CA PRO A 42 8.47 7.09 33.15
C PRO A 42 9.23 6.51 31.95
N LEU A 43 10.56 6.40 32.01
CA LEU A 43 11.42 5.96 30.92
C LEU A 43 12.15 4.65 31.24
N GLN A 44 11.44 3.67 31.80
CA GLN A 44 11.75 2.29 31.39
C GLN A 44 11.22 2.13 29.97
N ALA A 45 12.08 2.38 28.99
CA ALA A 45 11.84 1.97 27.62
C ALA A 45 11.43 0.49 27.65
N SER A 46 10.20 0.20 27.28
CA SER A 46 9.73 -1.17 27.04
C SER A 46 10.72 -1.81 26.05
N THR A 47 11.55 -2.73 26.52
CA THR A 47 12.54 -3.46 25.71
C THR A 47 11.84 -4.54 24.88
N LYS A 48 10.83 -4.13 24.11
CA LYS A 48 10.16 -5.00 23.15
C LYS A 48 11.15 -5.37 22.05
N THR A 49 11.41 -6.67 21.95
CA THR A 49 12.17 -7.26 20.86
C THR A 49 11.21 -7.52 19.70
N VAL A 50 11.56 -7.05 18.51
CA VAL A 50 10.84 -7.29 17.27
C VAL A 50 11.77 -8.06 16.35
N ASN A 51 11.37 -9.27 16.01
CA ASN A 51 12.04 -10.17 15.09
C ASN A 51 11.24 -10.18 13.79
N VAL A 52 11.85 -9.73 12.69
CA VAL A 52 11.24 -9.73 11.37
C VAL A 52 12.06 -10.63 10.46
N GLU A 53 11.40 -11.57 9.79
CA GLU A 53 11.99 -12.30 8.67
C GLU A 53 11.35 -11.79 7.38
N LEU A 54 12.16 -11.20 6.51
CA LEU A 54 11.75 -10.87 5.15
C LEU A 54 11.85 -12.14 4.32
N ILE A 55 10.74 -12.61 3.76
CA ILE A 55 10.73 -13.75 2.85
C ILE A 55 10.49 -13.23 1.43
N LEU A 56 11.47 -13.41 0.55
CA LEU A 56 11.39 -12.96 -0.84
C LEU A 56 11.15 -14.13 -1.78
N ASP A 57 10.09 -14.01 -2.59
CA ASP A 57 9.87 -14.82 -3.79
C ASP A 57 10.91 -14.50 -4.86
N ALA A 58 11.67 -15.52 -5.27
CA ALA A 58 12.58 -15.47 -6.40
C ALA A 58 12.26 -16.57 -7.41
N SER A 59 10.99 -16.92 -7.55
CA SER A 59 10.50 -17.82 -8.59
C SER A 59 10.64 -17.20 -9.99
N GLY A 60 10.44 -18.01 -11.02
CA GLY A 60 10.56 -17.59 -12.41
C GLY A 60 9.60 -16.47 -12.83
N SER A 61 8.42 -16.38 -12.22
CA SER A 61 7.45 -15.30 -12.50
C SER A 61 8.02 -13.92 -12.16
N MET A 62 8.92 -13.84 -11.18
CA MET A 62 9.58 -12.59 -10.81
C MET A 62 10.54 -12.06 -11.91
N ALA A 63 10.82 -12.86 -12.95
CA ALA A 63 11.53 -12.40 -14.15
C ALA A 63 10.63 -11.63 -15.13
N GLU A 64 9.30 -11.64 -14.95
CA GLU A 64 8.37 -10.91 -15.79
C GLU A 64 8.52 -9.39 -15.63
N ALA A 65 8.25 -8.66 -16.72
CA ALA A 65 8.32 -7.21 -16.73
C ALA A 65 7.04 -6.59 -16.13
N LEU A 66 7.24 -5.54 -15.33
CA LEU A 66 6.18 -4.59 -14.98
C LEU A 66 5.84 -3.73 -16.21
N ALA A 67 4.76 -2.96 -16.13
CA ALA A 67 4.39 -2.00 -17.16
C ALA A 67 5.52 -0.98 -17.46
N SER A 68 6.40 -0.71 -16.50
CA SER A 68 7.57 0.16 -16.66
C SER A 68 8.71 -0.46 -17.48
N GLY A 69 8.66 -1.76 -17.79
CA GLY A 69 9.73 -2.52 -18.43
C GLY A 69 10.81 -3.05 -17.48
N GLU A 70 10.80 -2.64 -16.20
CA GLU A 70 11.63 -3.24 -15.15
C GLU A 70 11.08 -4.63 -14.76
N THR A 71 11.94 -5.65 -14.61
CA THR A 71 11.48 -6.96 -14.11
C THR A 71 11.02 -6.86 -12.67
N ARG A 72 10.02 -7.65 -12.26
CA ARG A 72 9.52 -7.66 -10.87
C ARG A 72 10.63 -7.86 -9.85
N ILE A 73 11.56 -8.80 -10.07
CA ILE A 73 12.69 -9.03 -9.14
C ILE A 73 13.60 -7.81 -9.02
N ALA A 74 13.85 -7.08 -10.12
CA ALA A 74 14.71 -5.91 -10.09
C ALA A 74 14.06 -4.78 -9.27
N ALA A 75 12.76 -4.56 -9.47
CA ALA A 75 11.99 -3.63 -8.65
C ALA A 75 11.99 -4.03 -7.17
N ALA A 76 11.73 -5.31 -6.86
CA ALA A 76 11.74 -5.82 -5.49
C ALA A 76 13.10 -5.64 -4.81
N LYS A 77 14.21 -6.00 -5.48
CA LYS A 77 15.56 -5.81 -4.96
C LYS A 77 15.87 -4.34 -4.66
N ARG A 78 15.54 -3.44 -5.59
CA ARG A 78 15.77 -2.00 -5.44
C ARG A 78 14.98 -1.42 -4.27
N ILE A 79 13.71 -1.81 -4.14
CA ILE A 79 12.84 -1.34 -3.06
C ILE A 79 13.28 -1.91 -1.71
N LEU A 80 13.57 -3.22 -1.64
CA LEU A 80 14.07 -3.86 -0.42
C LEU A 80 15.38 -3.23 0.03
N ARG A 81 16.30 -2.90 -0.88
CA ARG A 81 17.52 -2.15 -0.54
C ARG A 81 17.19 -0.86 0.21
N GLY A 82 16.29 -0.04 -0.33
CA GLY A 82 15.89 1.23 0.32
C GLY A 82 15.16 1.03 1.65
N VAL A 83 14.30 0.01 1.74
CA VAL A 83 13.66 -0.37 3.01
C VAL A 83 14.72 -0.74 4.05
N ILE A 84 15.68 -1.60 3.69
CA ILE A 84 16.77 -2.04 4.58
C ILE A 84 17.62 -0.85 5.03
N GLU A 85 17.97 0.06 4.12
CA GLU A 85 18.68 1.31 4.44
C GLU A 85 17.90 2.15 5.47
N SER A 86 16.56 2.17 5.34
CA SER A 86 15.62 2.91 6.20
C SER A 86 15.32 2.26 7.56
N LEU A 87 15.74 1.01 7.78
CA LEU A 87 15.47 0.31 9.04
C LEU A 87 16.16 1.02 10.22
N PRO A 88 15.47 1.23 11.35
CA PRO A 88 16.04 1.90 12.50
C PRO A 88 17.09 1.01 13.20
N GLU A 89 18.30 1.54 13.35
CA GLU A 89 19.38 0.91 14.12
C GLU A 89 19.17 1.14 15.61
N ARG A 90 18.34 0.30 16.22
CA ARG A 90 18.10 0.28 17.67
C ARG A 90 18.15 -1.13 18.22
N GLU A 91 18.52 -1.25 19.49
CA GLU A 91 18.45 -2.52 20.21
C GLU A 91 17.02 -3.08 20.21
N GLY A 92 16.93 -4.41 20.12
CA GLY A 92 15.66 -5.12 20.07
C GLY A 92 14.99 -5.15 18.70
N ILE A 93 15.64 -4.72 17.61
CA ILE A 93 15.17 -5.05 16.25
C ILE A 93 16.14 -6.06 15.62
N ASN A 94 15.59 -7.21 15.24
CA ASN A 94 16.31 -8.25 14.55
C ASN A 94 15.65 -8.48 13.18
N VAL A 95 16.43 -8.47 12.10
CA VAL A 95 15.92 -8.64 10.74
C VAL A 95 16.71 -9.71 10.01
N GLY A 96 16.03 -10.78 9.59
CA GLY A 96 16.56 -11.83 8.73
C GLY A 96 16.02 -11.76 7.31
N LEU A 97 16.63 -12.54 6.42
CA LEU A 97 16.23 -12.69 5.02
C LEU A 97 16.21 -14.17 4.66
N ARG A 98 15.06 -14.63 4.20
CA ARG A 98 14.86 -15.95 3.58
C ARG A 98 14.39 -15.80 2.14
N VAL A 99 14.80 -16.73 1.31
CA VAL A 99 14.49 -16.74 -0.12
C VAL A 99 14.05 -18.13 -0.55
N TYR A 100 13.09 -18.20 -1.47
CA TYR A 100 12.72 -19.42 -2.17
C TYR A 100 12.62 -19.15 -3.68
N GLY A 101 12.54 -20.22 -4.48
CA GLY A 101 12.46 -20.11 -5.95
C GLY A 101 13.78 -19.75 -6.65
N HIS A 102 14.83 -19.41 -5.90
CA HIS A 102 16.15 -19.07 -6.44
C HIS A 102 17.03 -20.28 -6.83
N LEU A 103 16.57 -21.50 -6.57
CA LEU A 103 17.24 -22.75 -6.97
C LEU A 103 16.35 -23.58 -7.90
N GLY A 104 16.99 -24.46 -8.67
CA GLY A 104 16.32 -25.27 -9.69
C GLY A 104 16.20 -24.50 -11.00
N ASP A 105 15.10 -24.72 -11.71
CA ASP A 105 14.72 -23.99 -12.91
C ASP A 105 13.20 -24.13 -13.15
N ASN A 106 12.67 -23.41 -14.15
CA ASN A 106 11.25 -23.42 -14.53
C ASN A 106 10.84 -24.66 -15.37
N THR A 107 11.66 -25.72 -15.42
CA THR A 107 11.29 -26.99 -16.05
C THR A 107 10.68 -27.94 -15.02
N GLU A 108 9.90 -28.91 -15.48
CA GLU A 108 9.34 -29.95 -14.61
C GLU A 108 10.45 -30.77 -13.92
N THR A 109 11.61 -30.93 -14.56
CA THR A 109 12.78 -31.59 -13.95
C THR A 109 13.42 -30.77 -12.84
N GLY A 110 13.42 -29.44 -12.94
CA GLY A 110 13.92 -28.53 -11.92
C GLY A 110 12.93 -28.26 -10.78
N LYS A 111 11.66 -28.64 -10.97
CA LYS A 111 10.59 -28.45 -9.98
C LYS A 111 10.92 -29.10 -8.64
N ALA A 112 11.40 -30.34 -8.62
CA ALA A 112 11.73 -31.03 -7.36
C ALA A 112 12.83 -30.34 -6.54
N VAL A 113 13.76 -29.64 -7.20
CA VAL A 113 14.79 -28.84 -6.52
C VAL A 113 14.17 -27.55 -5.98
N SER A 114 13.42 -26.84 -6.82
CA SER A 114 12.73 -25.61 -6.43
C SER A 114 11.81 -25.83 -5.23
N CYS A 115 10.99 -26.89 -5.28
CA CYS A 115 9.97 -27.18 -4.27
C CYS A 115 10.52 -27.66 -2.92
N ARG A 116 11.83 -27.87 -2.82
CA ARG A 116 12.52 -28.18 -1.57
C ARG A 116 13.55 -27.11 -1.21
N SER A 117 13.51 -25.97 -1.91
CA SER A 117 14.43 -24.87 -1.71
C SER A 117 13.78 -23.77 -0.89
N SER A 118 14.33 -23.54 0.30
CA SER A 118 14.10 -22.33 1.08
C SER A 118 15.33 -22.09 1.94
N GLU A 119 16.01 -20.96 1.72
CA GLU A 119 17.29 -20.66 2.36
C GLU A 119 17.19 -19.40 3.21
N LEU A 120 17.60 -19.51 4.49
CA LEU A 120 17.84 -18.36 5.36
C LEU A 120 19.23 -17.80 5.04
N LEU A 121 19.27 -16.73 4.26
CA LEU A 121 20.52 -16.09 3.80
C LEU A 121 21.10 -15.15 4.86
N VAL A 122 20.24 -14.52 5.66
CA VAL A 122 20.63 -13.71 6.82
C VAL A 122 19.79 -14.14 8.01
N PRO A 123 20.39 -14.56 9.14
CA PRO A 123 19.65 -15.00 10.31
C PRO A 123 18.91 -13.83 10.99
N VAL A 124 17.81 -14.13 11.68
CA VAL A 124 17.05 -13.15 12.48
C VAL A 124 17.78 -12.85 13.79
N ALA A 125 18.94 -12.20 13.68
CA ALA A 125 19.84 -11.90 14.79
C ALA A 125 20.52 -10.54 14.59
N GLY A 126 20.00 -9.51 15.26
CA GLY A 126 20.40 -8.12 15.06
C GLY A 126 19.97 -7.58 13.69
N LEU A 127 20.46 -6.38 13.37
CA LEU A 127 20.23 -5.72 12.10
C LEU A 127 21.58 -5.53 11.37
N ASP A 128 21.91 -6.45 10.47
CA ASP A 128 23.06 -6.32 9.56
C ASP A 128 22.59 -5.86 8.18
N LYS A 129 22.44 -4.54 8.02
CA LYS A 129 22.00 -3.93 6.76
C LYS A 129 22.91 -4.30 5.58
N ALA A 130 24.22 -4.38 5.80
CA ALA A 130 25.18 -4.65 4.74
C ALA A 130 25.03 -6.09 4.22
N ALA A 131 24.90 -7.06 5.13
CA ALA A 131 24.65 -8.46 4.77
C ALA A 131 23.30 -8.62 4.05
N LEU A 132 22.23 -7.99 4.57
CA LEU A 132 20.90 -8.03 3.96
C LEU A 132 20.93 -7.48 2.52
N ILE A 133 21.51 -6.30 2.31
CA ILE A 133 21.61 -5.69 0.97
C ILE A 133 22.42 -6.57 0.02
N ALA A 134 23.58 -7.08 0.47
CA ALA A 134 24.43 -7.92 -0.36
C ALA A 134 23.72 -9.21 -0.82
N GLN A 135 22.95 -9.84 0.07
CA GLN A 135 22.17 -11.03 -0.26
C GLN A 135 21.02 -10.68 -1.21
N VAL A 136 20.24 -9.62 -0.91
CA VAL A 136 19.16 -9.18 -1.79
C VAL A 136 19.67 -8.94 -3.21
N GLU A 137 20.81 -8.26 -3.38
CA GLU A 137 21.39 -7.94 -4.70
C GLU A 137 21.87 -9.16 -5.49
N ALA A 138 22.20 -10.28 -4.83
CA ALA A 138 22.70 -11.49 -5.49
C ALA A 138 21.58 -12.38 -6.07
N ILE A 139 20.34 -12.26 -5.58
CA ILE A 139 19.22 -13.17 -5.90
C ILE A 139 18.85 -13.17 -7.38
N GLN A 140 18.52 -14.33 -7.95
CA GLN A 140 18.05 -14.48 -9.33
C GLN A 140 16.69 -15.19 -9.37
N PRO A 141 15.77 -14.80 -10.28
CA PRO A 141 14.46 -15.42 -10.41
C PRO A 141 14.50 -16.65 -11.31
N THR A 142 14.37 -17.88 -10.78
CA THR A 142 14.67 -19.08 -11.60
C THR A 142 13.67 -20.24 -11.54
N GLY A 143 13.09 -20.51 -10.38
CA GLY A 143 12.43 -21.77 -10.07
C GLY A 143 10.96 -21.61 -9.72
N TRP A 144 10.42 -22.63 -9.05
CA TRP A 144 9.03 -22.70 -8.63
C TRP A 144 8.80 -22.06 -7.25
N THR A 145 7.55 -21.92 -6.84
CA THR A 145 7.07 -21.11 -5.70
C THR A 145 6.62 -21.99 -4.53
N PRO A 146 7.50 -22.44 -3.63
CA PRO A 146 7.15 -23.27 -2.46
C PRO A 146 6.90 -22.43 -1.20
N ILE A 147 5.82 -21.64 -1.21
CA ILE A 147 5.45 -20.76 -0.09
C ILE A 147 5.21 -21.57 1.19
N ALA A 148 4.46 -22.67 1.11
CA ALA A 148 4.17 -23.54 2.24
C ALA A 148 5.45 -24.04 2.90
N TYR A 149 6.37 -24.58 2.10
CA TYR A 149 7.67 -25.05 2.60
C TYR A 149 8.50 -23.93 3.21
N ALA A 150 8.54 -22.74 2.59
CA ALA A 150 9.30 -21.61 3.12
C ALA A 150 8.78 -21.14 4.49
N LEU A 151 7.45 -21.07 4.64
CA LEU A 151 6.80 -20.78 5.91
C LEU A 151 7.12 -21.86 6.96
N GLU A 152 7.03 -23.14 6.61
CA GLU A 152 7.40 -24.23 7.52
C GLU A 152 8.85 -24.14 8.01
N GLN A 153 9.79 -23.80 7.13
CA GLN A 153 11.20 -23.64 7.51
C GLN A 153 11.41 -22.41 8.41
N ALA A 154 10.69 -21.31 8.18
CA ALA A 154 10.79 -20.08 8.98
C ALA A 154 10.47 -20.31 10.47
N ALA A 155 9.68 -21.35 10.81
CA ALA A 155 9.38 -21.67 12.21
C ALA A 155 10.63 -21.92 13.06
N ALA A 156 11.72 -22.42 12.47
CA ALA A 156 12.98 -22.70 13.15
C ALA A 156 13.87 -21.46 13.33
N ASP A 157 13.55 -20.35 12.68
CA ASP A 157 14.39 -19.15 12.63
C ASP A 157 14.08 -18.18 13.78
N PHE A 158 12.93 -18.37 14.45
CA PHE A 158 12.48 -17.56 15.57
C PHE A 158 12.69 -18.23 16.93
N GLN A 159 12.86 -17.40 17.95
CA GLN A 159 12.77 -17.83 19.35
C GLN A 159 11.30 -17.81 19.82
N PRO A 160 10.92 -18.61 20.84
CA PRO A 160 9.58 -18.59 21.41
C PRO A 160 9.08 -17.18 21.73
N GLY A 161 7.83 -16.90 21.40
CA GLY A 161 7.22 -15.57 21.60
C GLY A 161 6.95 -15.28 23.08
N GLY A 162 6.49 -14.05 23.38
CA GLY A 162 6.09 -13.62 24.71
C GLY A 162 5.66 -12.15 24.74
N GLU A 163 5.21 -11.64 25.89
CA GLU A 163 4.67 -10.26 25.99
C GLU A 163 5.65 -9.16 25.55
N SER A 164 6.95 -9.47 25.54
CA SER A 164 8.03 -8.57 25.11
C SER A 164 8.73 -8.99 23.81
N ILE A 165 8.23 -10.03 23.11
CA ILE A 165 8.80 -10.52 21.85
C ILE A 165 7.70 -10.58 20.78
N THR A 166 7.90 -9.84 19.70
CA THR A 166 7.07 -9.89 18.49
C THR A 166 7.85 -10.62 17.41
N ASN A 167 7.32 -11.73 16.91
CA ASN A 167 7.85 -12.43 15.75
C ASN A 167 6.95 -12.18 14.55
N ALA A 168 7.53 -11.78 13.43
CA ALA A 168 6.77 -11.51 12.22
C ALA A 168 7.50 -11.93 10.95
N ILE A 169 6.71 -12.33 9.96
CA ILE A 169 7.15 -12.55 8.59
C ILE A 169 6.54 -11.46 7.73
N VAL A 170 7.35 -10.89 6.84
CA VAL A 170 6.87 -10.08 5.71
C VAL A 170 7.20 -10.87 4.44
N LEU A 171 6.19 -11.56 3.90
CA LEU A 171 6.29 -12.35 2.68
C LEU A 171 6.04 -11.45 1.46
N VAL A 172 7.02 -11.32 0.58
CA VAL A 172 6.89 -10.61 -0.71
C VAL A 172 6.79 -11.65 -1.82
N THR A 173 5.66 -11.71 -2.53
CA THR A 173 5.41 -12.69 -3.60
C THR A 173 4.62 -12.11 -4.77
N ASP A 174 4.88 -12.59 -5.99
CA ASP A 174 4.15 -12.23 -7.21
C ASP A 174 3.25 -13.36 -7.76
N GLY A 175 3.05 -14.42 -6.99
CA GLY A 175 2.36 -15.60 -7.47
C GLY A 175 1.66 -16.45 -6.42
N GLU A 176 1.00 -17.48 -6.92
CA GLU A 176 0.43 -18.54 -6.11
C GLU A 176 1.48 -19.61 -5.80
N GLU A 177 1.17 -20.46 -4.82
CA GLU A 177 1.90 -21.69 -4.55
C GLU A 177 1.85 -22.61 -5.77
N THR A 178 3.01 -23.03 -6.28
CA THR A 178 3.12 -23.87 -7.49
C THR A 178 3.77 -25.24 -7.23
N CYS A 179 4.24 -25.47 -6.01
CA CYS A 179 4.84 -26.73 -5.58
C CYS A 179 3.83 -27.65 -4.90
N ASP A 180 2.90 -27.07 -4.15
CA ASP A 180 1.83 -27.76 -3.43
C ASP A 180 0.44 -27.21 -3.81
N PRO A 181 -0.66 -27.89 -3.43
CA PRO A 181 -1.98 -27.27 -3.40
C PRO A 181 -1.96 -25.92 -2.66
N PRO A 182 -2.55 -24.84 -3.21
CA PRO A 182 -2.50 -23.51 -2.60
C PRO A 182 -2.99 -23.43 -1.16
N GLN A 183 -3.87 -24.34 -0.74
CA GLN A 183 -4.37 -24.39 0.64
C GLN A 183 -3.27 -24.75 1.66
N GLN A 184 -2.17 -25.36 1.24
CA GLN A 184 -1.06 -25.71 2.13
C GLN A 184 -0.32 -24.47 2.64
N SER A 185 -0.18 -23.41 1.84
CA SER A 185 0.45 -22.17 2.30
C SER A 185 -0.38 -21.50 3.41
N CYS A 186 -1.71 -21.51 3.29
CA CYS A 186 -2.62 -21.06 4.34
C CYS A 186 -2.45 -21.89 5.62
N ALA A 187 -2.35 -23.21 5.50
CA ALA A 187 -2.20 -24.13 6.63
C ALA A 187 -0.86 -23.93 7.34
N ALA A 188 0.23 -23.75 6.58
CA ALA A 188 1.56 -23.45 7.12
C ALA A 188 1.56 -22.12 7.90
N ALA A 189 0.94 -21.07 7.35
CA ALA A 189 0.78 -19.78 8.05
C ALA A 189 -0.02 -19.91 9.36
N SER A 190 -1.12 -20.68 9.32
CA SER A 190 -1.92 -20.97 10.53
C SER A 190 -1.11 -21.71 11.60
N ALA A 191 -0.33 -22.71 11.19
CA ALA A 191 0.50 -23.50 12.09
C ALA A 191 1.61 -22.65 12.75
N LEU A 192 2.26 -21.76 11.99
CA LEU A 192 3.23 -20.79 12.51
C LEU A 192 2.61 -19.86 13.55
N HIS A 193 1.44 -19.31 13.26
CA HIS A 193 0.74 -18.40 14.16
C HIS A 193 0.37 -19.08 15.48
N GLN A 194 -0.05 -20.34 15.43
CA GLN A 194 -0.45 -21.13 16.60
C GLN A 194 0.73 -21.83 17.32
N SER A 195 1.94 -21.73 16.76
CA SER A 195 3.13 -22.36 17.34
C SER A 195 3.62 -21.65 18.60
N ALA A 196 4.58 -22.26 19.29
CA ALA A 196 5.24 -21.66 20.45
C ALA A 196 6.04 -20.38 20.12
N VAL A 197 6.38 -20.16 18.85
CA VAL A 197 7.03 -18.92 18.39
C VAL A 197 6.02 -17.83 18.02
N THR A 198 4.74 -18.15 17.81
CA THR A 198 3.65 -17.19 17.54
C THR A 198 4.04 -16.11 16.53
N VAL A 199 4.13 -16.51 15.26
CA VAL A 199 4.56 -15.60 14.19
C VAL A 199 3.34 -14.94 13.54
N THR A 200 3.39 -13.62 13.37
CA THR A 200 2.43 -12.88 12.54
C THR A 200 2.94 -12.81 11.10
N THR A 201 2.15 -13.30 10.14
CA THR A 201 2.55 -13.30 8.72
C THR A 201 1.82 -12.22 7.94
N HIS A 202 2.53 -11.16 7.56
CA HIS A 202 2.06 -10.19 6.59
C HIS A 202 2.44 -10.63 5.17
N VAL A 203 1.55 -10.38 4.21
CA VAL A 203 1.78 -10.69 2.80
C VAL A 203 1.78 -9.39 2.01
N VAL A 204 2.82 -9.21 1.19
CA VAL A 204 2.94 -8.15 0.20
C VAL A 204 2.82 -8.81 -1.17
N GLY A 205 1.64 -8.71 -1.76
CA GLY A 205 1.34 -9.22 -3.09
C GLY A 205 1.79 -8.23 -4.16
N PHE A 206 2.75 -8.64 -4.99
CA PHE A 206 3.36 -7.78 -6.00
C PHE A 206 2.92 -8.15 -7.42
N ALA A 207 2.29 -7.21 -8.13
CA ALA A 207 1.74 -7.40 -9.46
C ALA A 207 0.79 -8.62 -9.59
N LEU A 208 0.02 -8.90 -8.53
CA LEU A 208 -0.93 -10.01 -8.49
C LEU A 208 -2.21 -9.68 -9.28
N ASN A 209 -2.73 -10.66 -10.01
CA ASN A 209 -4.08 -10.60 -10.53
C ASN A 209 -5.13 -10.90 -9.42
N PRO A 210 -6.44 -10.67 -9.67
CA PRO A 210 -7.48 -10.90 -8.66
C PRO A 210 -7.54 -12.34 -8.13
N GLN A 211 -7.26 -13.33 -8.98
CA GLN A 211 -7.27 -14.74 -8.61
C GLN A 211 -6.11 -15.09 -7.67
N GLN A 212 -4.89 -14.65 -8.02
CA GLN A 212 -3.70 -14.82 -7.18
C GLN A 212 -3.85 -14.09 -5.85
N THR A 213 -4.41 -12.87 -5.88
CA THR A 213 -4.71 -12.08 -4.67
C THR A 213 -5.58 -12.87 -3.70
N GLU A 214 -6.60 -13.55 -4.20
CA GLU A 214 -7.48 -14.37 -3.38
C GLU A 214 -6.77 -15.60 -2.81
N LEU A 215 -5.88 -16.22 -3.58
CA LEU A 215 -5.12 -17.38 -3.15
C LEU A 215 -4.10 -17.07 -2.05
N VAL A 216 -3.48 -15.88 -2.07
CA VAL A 216 -2.52 -15.48 -1.03
C VAL A 216 -3.18 -14.81 0.18
N ARG A 217 -4.43 -14.32 0.05
CA ARG A 217 -5.18 -13.67 1.14
C ARG A 217 -5.27 -14.55 2.39
N CYS A 218 -5.52 -15.84 2.19
CA CYS A 218 -5.64 -16.79 3.30
C CYS A 218 -4.37 -16.86 4.16
N ILE A 219 -3.18 -16.64 3.59
CA ILE A 219 -1.89 -16.72 4.29
C ILE A 219 -1.84 -15.61 5.35
N ALA A 220 -2.20 -14.39 4.95
CA ALA A 220 -2.27 -13.26 5.86
C ALA A 220 -3.34 -13.47 6.95
N GLU A 221 -4.56 -13.88 6.55
CA GLU A 221 -5.67 -14.06 7.50
C GLU A 221 -5.40 -15.16 8.51
N GLN A 222 -4.90 -16.32 8.06
CA GLN A 222 -4.60 -17.46 8.94
C GLN A 222 -3.31 -17.26 9.73
N GLY A 223 -2.36 -16.49 9.19
CA GLY A 223 -1.13 -16.08 9.86
C GLY A 223 -1.29 -14.91 10.84
N GLY A 224 -2.52 -14.42 11.05
CA GLY A 224 -2.80 -13.31 11.96
C GLY A 224 -2.25 -11.94 11.53
N GLY A 225 -1.95 -11.78 10.24
CA GLY A 225 -1.40 -10.56 9.65
C GLY A 225 -2.36 -9.89 8.65
N GLN A 226 -1.79 -9.19 7.69
CA GLN A 226 -2.52 -8.40 6.69
C GLN A 226 -1.94 -8.60 5.29
N LEU A 227 -2.80 -8.49 4.29
CA LEU A 227 -2.42 -8.48 2.88
C LEU A 227 -2.31 -7.04 2.38
N PHE A 228 -1.19 -6.71 1.77
CA PHE A 228 -0.92 -5.44 1.11
C PHE A 228 -0.67 -5.69 -0.38
N GLY A 229 -1.38 -4.99 -1.25
CA GLY A 229 -1.21 -5.08 -2.71
C GLY A 229 -0.28 -4.00 -3.24
N ALA A 230 0.48 -4.34 -4.28
CA ALA A 230 1.35 -3.41 -4.99
C ALA A 230 1.39 -3.73 -6.49
N ASP A 231 0.94 -2.80 -7.33
CA ASP A 231 0.96 -2.99 -8.79
C ASP A 231 2.29 -2.56 -9.44
N ASP A 232 3.05 -1.71 -8.73
CA ASP A 232 4.31 -1.16 -9.19
C ASP A 232 5.33 -1.03 -8.04
N ALA A 233 6.54 -0.58 -8.36
CA ALA A 233 7.60 -0.47 -7.38
C ALA A 233 7.32 0.56 -6.26
N ALA A 234 6.57 1.64 -6.55
CA ALA A 234 6.22 2.63 -5.54
C ALA A 234 5.19 2.07 -4.55
N GLY A 235 4.20 1.35 -5.07
CA GLY A 235 3.25 0.57 -4.28
C GLY A 235 3.96 -0.48 -3.44
N LEU A 236 4.98 -1.15 -3.98
CA LEU A 236 5.74 -2.18 -3.27
C LEU A 236 6.45 -1.62 -2.04
N GLY A 237 7.10 -0.46 -2.18
CA GLY A 237 7.76 0.21 -1.05
C GLY A 237 6.78 0.63 0.04
N THR A 238 5.61 1.14 -0.36
CA THR A 238 4.53 1.50 0.56
C THR A 238 4.00 0.27 1.31
N ALA A 239 3.73 -0.82 0.59
CA ALA A 239 3.21 -2.08 1.14
C ALA A 239 4.17 -2.70 2.16
N ILE A 240 5.47 -2.78 1.86
CA ILE A 240 6.48 -3.29 2.80
C ILE A 240 6.58 -2.37 4.02
N GLY A 241 6.55 -1.05 3.83
CA GLY A 241 6.56 -0.08 4.92
C GLY A 241 5.37 -0.25 5.87
N SER A 242 4.16 -0.41 5.33
CA SER A 242 2.95 -0.67 6.13
C SER A 242 3.00 -2.01 6.85
N ALA A 243 3.54 -3.06 6.23
CA ALA A 243 3.73 -4.35 6.88
C ALA A 243 4.71 -4.25 8.07
N LEU A 244 5.82 -3.54 7.90
CA LEU A 244 6.81 -3.29 8.95
C LEU A 244 6.24 -2.42 10.09
N GLU A 245 5.45 -1.40 9.76
CA GLU A 245 4.80 -0.54 10.75
C GLU A 245 3.81 -1.35 11.60
N GLY A 246 3.04 -2.26 10.98
CA GLY A 246 2.10 -3.15 11.66
C GLY A 246 2.74 -4.02 12.75
N VAL A 247 4.05 -4.25 12.68
CA VAL A 247 4.82 -5.05 13.66
C VAL A 247 5.71 -4.20 14.57
N GLY A 248 5.56 -2.87 14.53
CA GLY A 248 6.29 -1.94 15.39
C GLY A 248 7.67 -1.52 14.87
N VAL A 249 7.94 -1.69 13.57
CA VAL A 249 9.13 -1.20 12.88
C VAL A 249 8.75 -0.03 11.99
N SER A 250 8.92 1.20 12.50
CA SER A 250 8.74 2.41 11.70
C SER A 250 9.99 2.68 10.87
N ILE A 251 9.85 2.64 9.55
CA ILE A 251 10.87 3.11 8.60
C ILE A 251 10.59 4.56 8.22
N THR A 252 11.63 5.36 7.99
CA THR A 252 11.45 6.71 7.44
C THR A 252 11.30 6.62 5.92
N PRO A 253 10.21 7.13 5.31
CA PRO A 253 9.96 6.99 3.87
C PRO A 253 11.03 7.62 2.96
N ALA A 254 11.89 8.49 3.51
CA ALA A 254 12.88 9.26 2.77
C ALA A 254 14.00 8.43 2.11
N ALA A 255 14.13 7.13 2.42
CA ALA A 255 15.19 6.26 1.90
C ALA A 255 14.71 5.07 1.06
N ILE A 256 13.40 4.96 0.75
CA ILE A 256 12.99 4.14 -0.40
C ILE A 256 13.38 4.95 -1.63
N PRO A 257 14.30 4.48 -2.50
CA PRO A 257 14.64 5.22 -3.70
C PRO A 257 13.35 5.40 -4.48
N ALA A 258 12.87 6.64 -4.51
CA ALA A 258 11.91 7.08 -5.51
C ALA A 258 12.44 6.54 -6.82
N VAL A 259 11.57 5.84 -7.56
CA VAL A 259 11.87 5.35 -8.90
C VAL A 259 12.71 6.42 -9.58
N ALA A 260 13.94 6.07 -9.97
CA ALA A 260 14.65 6.90 -10.93
C ALA A 260 13.70 6.95 -12.11
N ALA A 261 13.03 8.10 -12.27
CA ALA A 261 12.03 8.27 -13.30
C ALA A 261 12.65 7.74 -14.60
N PRO A 262 11.91 6.98 -15.42
CA PRO A 262 12.37 6.75 -16.78
C PRO A 262 12.80 8.11 -17.35
N VAL A 263 13.96 8.15 -18.01
CA VAL A 263 14.51 9.33 -18.71
C VAL A 263 13.33 10.14 -19.24
N PRO A 264 13.17 11.43 -18.88
CA PRO A 264 11.91 12.12 -19.10
C PRO A 264 11.62 12.12 -20.60
N LEU A 265 10.67 11.29 -21.03
CA LEU A 265 9.74 11.70 -22.05
C LEU A 265 8.89 12.75 -21.35
N ALA A 266 9.27 14.02 -21.53
CA ALA A 266 8.65 15.22 -20.96
C ALA A 266 7.38 14.93 -20.13
N GLU A 267 7.55 14.55 -18.88
CA GLU A 267 6.44 14.30 -17.96
C GLU A 267 5.86 15.68 -17.64
N VAL A 268 4.70 16.00 -18.21
CA VAL A 268 3.96 17.22 -17.93
C VAL A 268 3.46 17.14 -16.49
N ARG A 269 4.26 17.65 -15.56
CA ARG A 269 3.91 17.82 -14.14
C ARG A 269 3.00 19.02 -13.92
N THR A 270 1.91 19.07 -14.67
CA THR A 270 0.83 20.03 -14.43
C THR A 270 -0.41 19.21 -14.13
N LEU A 271 -0.90 19.24 -12.89
CA LEU A 271 -2.33 19.10 -12.67
C LEU A 271 -2.96 20.33 -13.31
N GLY A 272 -3.27 20.21 -14.60
CA GLY A 272 -4.09 21.17 -15.32
C GLY A 272 -5.51 21.04 -14.80
N TYR A 273 -5.88 21.80 -13.78
CA TYR A 273 -7.29 22.06 -13.51
C TYR A 273 -7.80 22.97 -14.64
N HIS A 274 -8.25 22.36 -15.73
CA HIS A 274 -8.99 23.04 -16.77
C HIS A 274 -10.47 22.97 -16.38
N GLN A 275 -10.93 23.96 -15.61
CA GLN A 275 -12.35 24.22 -15.53
C GLN A 275 -12.80 24.70 -16.91
N ILE A 276 -13.59 23.90 -17.61
CA ILE A 276 -14.24 24.38 -18.82
C ILE A 276 -15.33 25.35 -18.36
N THR A 277 -15.01 26.63 -18.40
CA THR A 277 -15.90 27.72 -17.97
C THR A 277 -16.80 28.22 -19.09
N ALA A 278 -16.60 27.72 -20.31
CA ALA A 278 -17.30 28.13 -21.53
C ALA A 278 -18.27 27.05 -22.04
N TRP A 279 -19.10 26.49 -21.18
CA TRP A 279 -20.24 25.68 -21.63
C TRP A 279 -21.46 26.56 -21.81
N SER A 280 -21.95 26.67 -23.04
CA SER A 280 -23.23 27.32 -23.34
C SER A 280 -24.43 26.43 -23.03
N VAL A 281 -24.23 25.11 -22.85
CA VAL A 281 -25.24 24.08 -22.56
C VAL A 281 -24.56 22.90 -21.84
N GLY A 282 -25.29 22.13 -21.01
CA GLY A 282 -24.71 21.00 -20.27
C GLY A 282 -24.11 19.94 -21.20
N ALA A 283 -22.90 19.44 -20.92
CA ALA A 283 -22.26 18.43 -21.75
C ALA A 283 -22.76 17.00 -21.52
N ASN A 284 -23.85 16.84 -20.76
CA ASN A 284 -24.47 15.55 -20.49
C ASN A 284 -25.99 15.70 -20.28
N ASP A 285 -26.71 16.05 -21.35
CA ASP A 285 -28.18 16.05 -21.35
C ASP A 285 -28.75 14.64 -21.61
N ARG A 286 -28.28 13.64 -20.81
CA ARG A 286 -28.53 12.17 -20.86
C ARG A 286 -27.51 11.30 -21.63
N GLY A 287 -26.29 11.79 -21.85
CA GLY A 287 -25.16 10.90 -22.15
C GLY A 287 -24.91 9.93 -20.99
N GLU A 288 -24.81 8.63 -21.28
CA GLU A 288 -24.60 7.62 -20.25
C GLU A 288 -23.19 7.71 -19.64
N GLU A 289 -22.25 8.38 -20.33
CA GLU A 289 -20.88 8.59 -19.87
C GLU A 289 -20.51 10.10 -19.76
N SER A 290 -19.62 10.39 -18.81
CA SER A 290 -19.01 11.72 -18.66
C SER A 290 -18.02 12.00 -19.80
N PRO A 291 -17.67 13.27 -20.09
CA PRO A 291 -16.64 13.58 -21.07
C PRO A 291 -15.34 12.79 -20.81
N ILE A 292 -14.72 12.28 -21.88
CA ILE A 292 -13.52 11.45 -21.84
C ILE A 292 -12.36 12.24 -22.43
N ILE A 293 -11.17 12.14 -21.84
CA ILE A 293 -9.95 12.77 -22.35
C ILE A 293 -9.05 11.70 -22.98
N SER A 294 -8.37 12.04 -24.08
CA SER A 294 -7.37 11.16 -24.71
C SER A 294 -6.16 10.93 -23.79
N ASP A 295 -5.45 9.81 -23.98
CA ASP A 295 -4.26 9.46 -23.18
C ASP A 295 -3.16 10.53 -23.28
N ASP A 296 -3.03 11.20 -24.43
CA ASP A 296 -2.11 12.31 -24.65
C ASP A 296 -2.56 13.64 -23.99
N GLY A 297 -3.75 13.65 -23.39
CA GLY A 297 -4.33 14.79 -22.70
C GLY A 297 -4.70 15.98 -23.62
N GLN A 298 -4.69 15.80 -24.95
CA GLN A 298 -4.90 16.91 -25.89
C GLN A 298 -6.35 17.10 -26.31
N ARG A 299 -7.18 16.05 -26.24
CA ARG A 299 -8.56 16.11 -26.73
C ARG A 299 -9.55 15.56 -25.72
N ILE A 300 -10.76 16.13 -25.77
CA ILE A 300 -11.91 15.70 -25.00
C ILE A 300 -13.00 15.26 -25.97
N ALA A 301 -13.58 14.11 -25.72
CA ALA A 301 -14.78 13.61 -26.37
C ALA A 301 -15.99 13.73 -25.44
N PHE A 302 -17.15 14.08 -25.98
CA PHE A 302 -18.40 14.11 -25.24
C PHE A 302 -19.61 13.94 -26.16
N ALA A 303 -20.76 13.60 -25.58
CA ALA A 303 -22.00 13.42 -26.31
C ALA A 303 -23.08 14.39 -25.85
N ARG A 304 -23.83 14.95 -26.81
CA ARG A 304 -25.14 15.56 -26.57
C ARG A 304 -26.18 14.58 -27.09
N ALA A 305 -26.64 13.70 -26.21
CA ALA A 305 -27.49 12.57 -26.55
C ALA A 305 -28.76 12.62 -25.72
N LEU A 306 -29.86 13.06 -26.34
CA LEU A 306 -31.17 13.12 -25.67
C LEU A 306 -31.78 11.72 -25.46
N GLY A 307 -31.28 10.71 -26.17
CA GLY A 307 -31.81 9.36 -26.13
C GLY A 307 -33.27 9.33 -26.59
N ILE A 308 -33.54 9.89 -27.76
CA ILE A 308 -34.87 9.85 -28.37
C ILE A 308 -34.73 9.42 -29.83
N GLN A 309 -35.64 8.55 -30.28
CA GLN A 309 -35.64 8.04 -31.65
C GLN A 309 -36.28 9.05 -32.62
N ASP A 310 -35.76 10.28 -32.60
CA ASP A 310 -36.22 11.38 -33.44
C ASP A 310 -35.07 11.86 -34.33
N PRO A 311 -35.17 11.70 -35.66
CA PRO A 311 -34.16 12.19 -36.59
C PRO A 311 -33.88 13.69 -36.51
N ALA A 312 -34.81 14.50 -36.01
CA ALA A 312 -34.58 15.93 -35.78
C ALA A 312 -33.67 16.19 -34.56
N ASN A 313 -33.56 15.22 -33.66
CA ASN A 313 -32.85 15.29 -32.40
C ASN A 313 -31.94 14.05 -32.21
N PRO A 314 -30.95 13.85 -33.11
CA PRO A 314 -30.06 12.69 -33.04
C PRO A 314 -29.15 12.76 -31.80
N ASN A 315 -28.57 11.62 -31.43
CA ASN A 315 -27.38 11.61 -30.58
C ASN A 315 -26.22 12.22 -31.36
N ARG A 316 -25.56 13.22 -30.76
CA ARG A 316 -24.47 13.98 -31.38
C ARG A 316 -23.19 13.78 -30.59
N ILE A 317 -22.12 13.44 -31.29
CA ILE A 317 -20.81 13.17 -30.71
C ILE A 317 -19.87 14.30 -31.09
N PHE A 318 -19.17 14.83 -30.10
CA PHE A 318 -18.26 15.96 -30.26
C PHE A 318 -16.88 15.60 -29.77
N VAL A 319 -15.90 16.28 -30.37
CA VAL A 319 -14.55 16.40 -29.82
C VAL A 319 -14.20 17.87 -29.66
N MET A 320 -13.30 18.18 -28.74
CA MET A 320 -12.69 19.50 -28.59
C MET A 320 -11.27 19.34 -28.06
N ASN A 321 -10.48 20.41 -28.11
CA ASN A 321 -9.19 20.43 -27.44
C ASN A 321 -9.38 20.44 -25.91
N ALA A 322 -8.38 19.95 -25.17
CA ALA A 322 -8.42 19.90 -23.71
C ALA A 322 -8.51 21.28 -23.03
N ASP A 323 -8.18 22.37 -23.75
CA ASP A 323 -8.36 23.75 -23.30
C ASP A 323 -9.82 24.26 -23.45
N GLY A 324 -10.72 23.44 -24.02
CA GLY A 324 -12.12 23.76 -24.27
C GLY A 324 -12.40 24.46 -25.61
N ASN A 325 -11.39 24.71 -26.44
CA ASN A 325 -11.56 25.31 -27.76
C ASN A 325 -11.73 24.25 -28.87
N GLY A 326 -12.21 24.69 -30.03
CA GLY A 326 -12.25 23.83 -31.22
C GLY A 326 -13.28 22.71 -31.15
N GLU A 327 -14.41 22.94 -30.47
CA GLU A 327 -15.54 22.00 -30.49
C GLU A 327 -15.95 21.69 -31.92
N GLN A 328 -16.00 20.40 -32.23
CA GLN A 328 -16.34 19.86 -33.54
C GLN A 328 -17.25 18.65 -33.39
N GLU A 329 -18.40 18.67 -34.06
CA GLU A 329 -19.25 17.49 -34.21
C GLU A 329 -18.55 16.49 -35.15
N VAL A 330 -18.41 15.25 -34.69
CA VAL A 330 -17.70 14.17 -35.41
C VAL A 330 -18.63 13.03 -35.79
N ASP A 331 -19.79 12.90 -35.13
CA ASP A 331 -20.87 12.03 -35.56
C ASP A 331 -22.23 12.56 -35.11
N ALA A 332 -23.27 12.20 -35.86
CA ALA A 332 -24.66 12.43 -35.49
C ALA A 332 -25.52 11.29 -36.03
N TYR A 333 -26.27 10.62 -35.15
CA TYR A 333 -27.08 9.46 -35.52
C TYR A 333 -28.36 9.35 -34.68
N THR A 334 -29.43 8.87 -35.29
CA THR A 334 -30.68 8.56 -34.58
C THR A 334 -30.49 7.27 -33.78
N PRO A 335 -30.73 7.25 -32.45
CA PRO A 335 -30.54 6.05 -31.66
C PRO A 335 -31.56 4.95 -31.98
N LEU A 336 -31.14 3.69 -31.94
CA LEU A 336 -31.98 2.52 -32.23
C LEU A 336 -32.83 2.03 -31.04
N CYS A 337 -32.44 2.35 -29.79
CA CYS A 337 -33.23 2.02 -28.59
C CYS A 337 -33.78 3.24 -27.85
N GLY A 338 -33.53 4.46 -28.34
CA GLY A 338 -33.82 5.67 -27.57
C GLY A 338 -32.96 5.79 -26.31
N CYS A 339 -31.73 5.27 -26.36
CA CYS A 339 -30.76 5.35 -25.28
C CYS A 339 -29.76 6.48 -25.54
N GLY A 340 -28.99 6.84 -24.51
CA GLY A 340 -27.93 7.83 -24.63
C GLY A 340 -26.82 7.38 -25.58
N ALA A 341 -25.69 8.07 -25.52
CA ALA A 341 -24.48 7.59 -26.20
C ALA A 341 -23.44 7.19 -25.16
N LEU A 342 -22.96 5.95 -25.28
CA LEU A 342 -21.69 5.49 -24.75
C LEU A 342 -20.60 5.90 -25.74
N ILE A 343 -19.44 6.34 -25.25
CA ILE A 343 -18.33 6.81 -26.08
C ILE A 343 -17.00 6.32 -25.54
N ASP A 344 -16.02 6.15 -26.41
CA ASP A 344 -14.63 6.02 -26.00
C ASP A 344 -13.68 6.62 -27.05
N LEU A 345 -12.52 7.06 -26.62
CA LEU A 345 -11.55 7.82 -27.42
C LEU A 345 -10.20 7.12 -27.39
N ASN A 346 -9.55 6.98 -28.55
CA ASN A 346 -8.22 6.35 -28.61
C ASN A 346 -7.12 7.26 -28.04
N GLY A 347 -5.90 6.73 -27.90
CA GLY A 347 -4.84 7.36 -27.12
C GLY A 347 -4.37 8.73 -27.63
N ASP A 348 -4.37 8.96 -28.95
CA ASP A 348 -4.03 10.25 -29.58
C ASP A 348 -5.26 11.16 -29.86
N GLY A 349 -6.44 10.70 -29.43
CA GLY A 349 -7.70 11.38 -29.65
C GLY A 349 -8.12 11.49 -31.12
N SER A 350 -7.50 10.75 -32.05
CA SER A 350 -7.84 10.81 -33.46
C SER A 350 -9.13 10.09 -33.82
N ARG A 351 -9.58 9.14 -33.00
CA ARG A 351 -10.74 8.27 -33.28
C ARG A 351 -11.62 8.07 -32.06
N ILE A 352 -12.91 8.18 -32.31
CA ILE A 352 -13.96 7.93 -31.32
C ILE A 352 -14.80 6.73 -31.74
N VAL A 353 -15.12 5.88 -30.78
CA VAL A 353 -16.21 4.91 -30.91
C VAL A 353 -17.40 5.40 -30.12
N SER A 354 -18.60 5.17 -30.65
CA SER A 354 -19.84 5.47 -29.96
C SER A 354 -20.84 4.35 -30.12
N SER A 355 -21.70 4.18 -29.12
CA SER A 355 -22.80 3.22 -29.16
C SER A 355 -24.03 3.81 -28.50
N ASP A 356 -25.21 3.46 -29.00
CA ASP A 356 -26.48 3.67 -28.30
C ASP A 356 -26.97 2.42 -27.59
N GLY A 357 -26.15 1.37 -27.45
CA GLY A 357 -26.57 0.09 -26.89
C GLY A 357 -27.03 -0.92 -27.94
N LEU A 358 -27.38 -0.50 -29.17
CA LEU A 358 -27.76 -1.41 -30.25
C LEU A 358 -26.90 -1.28 -31.51
N GLN A 359 -26.26 -0.16 -31.76
CA GLN A 359 -25.27 0.01 -32.84
C GLN A 359 -23.93 0.49 -32.30
N LEU A 360 -22.85 -0.04 -32.86
CA LEU A 360 -21.50 0.44 -32.64
C LEU A 360 -21.06 1.25 -33.86
N ARG A 361 -20.51 2.43 -33.62
CA ARG A 361 -20.10 3.39 -34.64
C ARG A 361 -18.69 3.88 -34.36
N VAL A 362 -18.01 4.34 -35.41
CA VAL A 362 -16.67 4.95 -35.32
C VAL A 362 -16.64 6.25 -36.10
N ALA A 363 -15.99 7.27 -35.57
CA ALA A 363 -15.73 8.52 -36.27
C ALA A 363 -14.29 8.99 -36.09
N GLU A 364 -13.82 9.78 -37.06
CA GLU A 364 -12.52 10.43 -37.00
C GLU A 364 -12.67 11.82 -36.37
N ALA A 365 -11.74 12.17 -35.48
CA ALA A 365 -11.76 13.42 -34.74
C ALA A 365 -11.47 14.66 -35.61
N THR A 366 -11.02 14.46 -36.85
CA THR A 366 -10.90 15.53 -37.86
C THR A 366 -12.25 15.97 -38.42
N GLY A 367 -13.33 15.28 -38.04
CA GLY A 367 -14.67 15.49 -38.55
C GLY A 367 -15.03 14.56 -39.70
N GLY A 368 -16.33 14.48 -39.94
CA GLY A 368 -16.95 13.58 -40.90
C GLY A 368 -18.31 13.14 -40.37
N THR A 369 -18.96 12.24 -41.08
CA THR A 369 -20.08 11.46 -40.53
C THR A 369 -19.50 10.15 -40.03
N GLY A 370 -19.76 9.78 -38.78
CA GLY A 370 -19.35 8.48 -38.26
C GLY A 370 -19.96 7.35 -39.08
N ARG A 371 -19.28 6.20 -39.04
CA ARG A 371 -19.66 5.00 -39.77
C ARG A 371 -20.12 3.94 -38.80
N GLU A 372 -21.27 3.34 -39.08
CA GLU A 372 -21.72 2.14 -38.38
C GLU A 372 -20.76 0.97 -38.67
N LEU A 373 -20.30 0.32 -37.61
CA LEU A 373 -19.51 -0.90 -37.64
C LEU A 373 -20.40 -2.13 -37.56
N MET A 374 -21.42 -2.07 -36.70
CA MET A 374 -22.39 -3.14 -36.49
C MET A 374 -23.67 -2.59 -35.85
N ALA A 375 -24.77 -3.31 -36.07
CA ALA A 375 -26.03 -3.14 -35.36
C ALA A 375 -26.53 -4.51 -34.87
N LEU A 376 -27.17 -4.53 -33.71
CA LEU A 376 -27.76 -5.69 -33.08
C LEU A 376 -29.27 -5.74 -33.36
N ASP A 377 -29.76 -6.91 -33.77
CA ASP A 377 -31.21 -7.16 -33.89
C ASP A 377 -31.88 -7.37 -32.52
N SER A 378 -31.10 -7.76 -31.50
CA SER A 378 -31.53 -7.98 -30.11
C SER A 378 -30.33 -8.00 -29.15
N GLY A 379 -30.54 -7.71 -27.87
CA GLY A 379 -29.48 -7.59 -26.85
C GLY A 379 -29.08 -6.15 -26.59
N GLU A 380 -27.96 -5.94 -25.89
CA GLU A 380 -27.47 -4.60 -25.54
C GLU A 380 -25.93 -4.56 -25.41
N ILE A 381 -25.32 -3.50 -25.94
CA ILE A 381 -23.92 -3.13 -25.74
C ILE A 381 -23.86 -2.25 -24.49
N ASN A 382 -23.41 -2.81 -23.38
CA ASN A 382 -23.37 -2.10 -22.08
C ASN A 382 -22.08 -1.27 -21.87
N ALA A 383 -21.09 -1.41 -22.75
CA ALA A 383 -19.84 -0.66 -22.69
C ALA A 383 -19.16 -0.64 -24.06
N VAL A 384 -18.46 0.45 -24.37
CA VAL A 384 -17.57 0.54 -25.53
C VAL A 384 -16.16 0.91 -25.09
N ARG A 385 -15.17 0.26 -25.69
CA ARG A 385 -13.77 0.62 -25.53
C ARG A 385 -13.03 0.52 -26.88
N ILE A 386 -12.11 1.44 -27.13
CA ILE A 386 -11.21 1.43 -28.27
C ILE A 386 -9.76 1.29 -27.77
N THR A 387 -8.92 0.57 -28.52
CA THR A 387 -7.50 0.44 -28.18
C THR A 387 -6.77 1.78 -28.36
N GLY A 388 -5.66 1.96 -27.65
CA GLY A 388 -4.84 3.18 -27.78
C GLY A 388 -4.39 3.48 -29.21
N ASP A 389 -4.12 2.45 -30.03
CA ASP A 389 -3.76 2.58 -31.44
C ASP A 389 -4.95 2.75 -32.41
N GLY A 390 -6.18 2.72 -31.87
CA GLY A 390 -7.41 3.03 -32.59
C GLY A 390 -7.85 2.00 -33.64
N ARG A 391 -7.40 0.74 -33.56
CA ARG A 391 -7.61 -0.30 -34.58
C ARG A 391 -8.65 -1.34 -34.23
#